data_AF-A0A7Y0CTI5-F1
#
_entry.id   AF-A0A7Y0CTI5-F1
#
_cell.length_a   1.000
_cell.length_b   1.000
_cell.length_c   1.000
_cell.angle_alpha   90.00
_cell.angle_beta   90.00
_cell.angle_gamma   90.00
#
_symmetry.space_group_name_H-M   'P 1'
#
loop_
_entity.id
_entity.type
_entity.pdbx_description
1 polymer ?
#
loop_
_entity_poly.entity_id
_entity_poly.type
_entity_poly.pdbx_seq_one_letter_code
_entity_poly.pdbx_strand_id
1 'polypeptide(L)' 'MVEVRSQPEPKCPIRPGDACSLCLPGASGPQDCGLVYLVMSDPELRERLHDIRLASI' A
#
# COMPACT_ATOMS: atom_id res chain seq x y z
N MET A 1 13.02 -28.31 -5.80
CA MET A 1 12.99 -27.50 -4.56
C MET A 1 13.04 -26.03 -4.99
N VAL A 2 11.90 -25.34 -5.05
CA VAL A 2 11.90 -23.87 -5.19
C VAL A 2 11.83 -23.32 -3.79
N GLU A 3 12.93 -22.71 -3.37
CA GLU A 3 13.05 -21.97 -2.14
C GLU A 3 12.02 -20.84 -2.17
N VAL A 4 10.96 -20.96 -1.35
CA VAL A 4 10.01 -19.87 -1.13
C VAL A 4 10.77 -18.83 -0.32
N ARG A 5 11.45 -17.94 -1.05
CA ARG A 5 11.89 -16.66 -0.52
C ARG A 5 10.62 -16.00 -0.01
N SER A 6 10.47 -15.89 1.31
CA SER A 6 9.42 -15.08 1.93
C SER A 6 9.70 -13.62 1.56
N GLN A 7 9.36 -13.24 0.32
CA GLN A 7 9.38 -11.85 -0.07
C GLN A 7 8.38 -11.14 0.83
N PRO A 8 8.75 -10.02 1.46
CA PRO A 8 7.82 -9.25 2.26
C PRO A 8 6.59 -8.97 1.40
N GLU A 9 5.44 -9.50 1.82
CA GLU A 9 4.20 -9.28 1.09
C GLU A 9 3.96 -7.77 1.02
N PRO A 10 3.90 -7.20 -0.19
CA PRO A 10 3.66 -5.78 -0.33
C PRO A 10 2.31 -5.46 0.31
N LYS A 11 2.32 -4.64 1.37
CA LYS A 11 1.09 -4.21 2.05
C LYS A 11 0.50 -3.00 1.34
N CYS A 12 -0.82 -2.85 1.40
CA CYS A 12 -1.49 -1.65 0.90
C CYS A 12 -1.16 -0.45 1.82
N PRO A 13 -0.57 0.66 1.30
CA PRO A 13 -0.27 1.83 2.11
C PRO A 13 -1.53 2.52 2.65
N ILE A 14 -2.66 2.38 1.94
CA ILE A 14 -3.94 3.04 2.23
C ILE A 14 -4.80 2.24 3.21
N ARG A 15 -4.71 0.90 3.16
CA ARG A 15 -5.42 -0.01 4.05
C ARG A 15 -4.42 -0.72 4.95
N PRO A 16 -4.07 -0.13 6.10
CA PRO A 16 -3.12 -0.75 7.02
C PRO A 16 -3.66 -2.12 7.47
N GLY A 17 -2.87 -3.17 7.26
CA GLY A 17 -3.23 -4.55 7.57
C GLY A 17 -3.64 -5.40 6.37
N ASP A 18 -3.98 -4.78 5.23
CA ASP A 18 -4.39 -5.49 4.02
C ASP A 18 -3.19 -5.72 3.08
N ALA A 19 -3.14 -6.90 2.46
CA ALA A 19 -2.14 -7.20 1.42
C ALA A 19 -2.45 -6.42 0.13
N CYS A 20 -1.43 -6.14 -0.68
CA CYS A 20 -1.63 -5.51 -1.97
C CYS A 20 -2.36 -6.47 -2.91
N SER A 21 -3.52 -6.04 -3.42
CA SER A 21 -4.36 -6.82 -4.33
C SER A 21 -4.01 -6.64 -5.81
N LEU A 22 -2.97 -5.86 -6.15
CA LEU A 22 -2.54 -5.58 -7.53
C LEU A 22 -3.73 -5.22 -8.45
N CYS A 23 -4.50 -4.21 -8.06
CA CYS A 23 -5.79 -3.87 -8.70
C CYS A 23 -5.74 -3.57 -10.20
N LEU A 24 -4.55 -3.35 -10.77
CA LEU A 24 -4.33 -2.97 -12.16
C LEU A 24 -3.52 -4.05 -12.90
N PRO A 25 -3.87 -4.40 -14.15
CA PRO A 25 -3.07 -5.31 -14.97
C PRO A 25 -1.64 -4.78 -15.14
N GLY A 26 -0.64 -5.61 -14.82
CA GLY A 26 0.77 -5.24 -14.89
C GLY A 26 1.30 -4.47 -13.67
N ALA A 27 0.48 -4.24 -12.63
CA ALA A 27 0.98 -3.70 -11.37
C ALA A 27 2.00 -4.66 -10.75
N SER A 28 3.14 -4.13 -10.35
CA SER A 28 4.18 -4.87 -9.62
C SER A 28 4.15 -4.56 -8.12
N GLY A 29 3.35 -3.57 -7.70
CA GLY A 29 3.19 -3.22 -6.30
C GLY A 29 2.39 -1.93 -6.06
N PRO A 30 2.42 -1.40 -4.83
CA PRO A 30 1.64 -0.23 -4.44
C PRO A 30 2.06 1.06 -5.16
N GLN A 31 3.30 1.14 -5.67
CA GLN A 31 3.74 2.28 -6.48
C GLN A 31 2.98 2.41 -7.81
N ASP A 32 2.45 1.32 -8.34
CA ASP A 32 1.67 1.30 -9.59
C ASP A 32 0.19 1.69 -9.35
N CYS A 33 -0.22 1.82 -8.09
CA CYS A 33 -1.60 2.10 -7.74
C CYS A 33 -1.88 3.61 -7.83
N GLY A 34 -2.80 4.00 -8.73
CA GLY A 34 -3.23 5.40 -8.86
C GLY A 34 -3.80 5.99 -7.56
N LEU A 35 -4.45 5.19 -6.72
CA LEU A 35 -4.95 5.66 -5.41
C LEU A 35 -3.78 6.00 -4.47
N VAL A 36 -2.74 5.16 -4.43
CA VAL A 36 -1.53 5.44 -3.64
C VAL A 36 -0.86 6.69 -4.16
N TYR A 37 -0.76 6.87 -5.48
CA TYR A 37 -0.24 8.10 -6.08
C TYR A 37 -1.03 9.34 -5.60
N LEU A 38 -2.35 9.34 -5.73
CA LEU A 38 -3.19 10.49 -5.34
C LEU A 38 -3.04 10.84 -3.86
N VAL A 39 -3.14 9.85 -2.97
CA VAL A 39 -3.05 10.07 -1.52
C VAL A 39 -1.63 10.48 -1.11
N MET A 40 -0.60 9.90 -1.73
CA MET A 40 0.78 10.25 -1.41
C MET A 40 1.21 11.55 -2.05
N SER A 41 0.61 12.00 -3.16
CA SER A 41 0.94 13.28 -3.78
C SER A 41 0.30 14.47 -3.07
N ASP A 42 -0.81 14.25 -2.36
CA ASP A 42 -1.51 15.29 -1.62
C ASP A 42 -1.04 15.33 -0.13
N PRO A 43 -0.54 16.47 0.36
CA PRO A 43 0.00 16.57 1.72
C PRO A 43 -1.08 16.43 2.80
N GLU A 44 -2.30 16.93 2.57
CA GLU A 44 -3.39 16.79 3.53
C GLU A 44 -3.85 15.35 3.62
N LEU A 45 -4.04 14.67 2.47
CA LEU A 45 -4.42 13.25 2.47
C LEU A 45 -3.35 12.37 3.10
N ARG A 46 -2.07 12.70 2.92
CA ARG A 46 -0.96 11.98 3.57
C ARG A 46 -0.99 12.14 5.09
N GLU A 47 -1.25 13.35 5.59
CA GLU A 47 -1.39 13.59 7.03
C GLU A 47 -2.60 12.85 7.61
N ARG A 48 -3.75 12.91 6.93
CA ARG A 48 -4.93 12.13 7.30
C ARG A 48 -4.67 10.62 7.34
N LEU A 49 -3.92 10.09 6.36
CA LEU A 49 -3.53 8.69 6.34
C LEU A 49 -2.66 8.33 7.54
N HIS A 50 -1.76 9.24 7.94
CA HIS A 50 -0.96 9.08 9.15
C HIS A 50 -1.83 9.03 10.41
N ASP A 51 -2.79 9.94 10.58
CA ASP A 51 -3.73 9.93 11.70
C ASP A 51 -4.56 8.63 11.76
N ILE A 52 -5.08 8.17 10.61
CA ILE A 52 -5.83 6.90 10.53
C ILE A 52 -4.96 5.73 10.98
N ARG A 53 -3.67 5.73 10.60
CA ARG A 53 -2.73 4.67 10.95
C ARG A 53 -2.41 4.66 12.44
N LEU A 54 -2.31 5.84 13.06
CA LEU A 54 -2.17 5.98 14.51
C LEU A 54 -3.43 5.58 15.26
N ALA A 55 -4.62 5.90 14.74
CA ALA A 55 -5.89 5.50 15.35
C ALA A 55 -6.17 3.98 15.27
N SER A 56 -5.43 3.27 14.41
CA SER A 56 -5.57 1.82 14.18
C SER A 56 -4.54 0.97 14.96
N ILE A 57 -3.71 1.59 15.82
CA ILE A 57 -2.76 0.91 16.73
C ILE A 57 -3.40 0.68 18.11
#